data_AF-A0A366FP04-F1
#
_entry.id   AF-A0A366FP04-F1
#
_cell.length_a   1.000
_cell.length_b   1.000
_cell.length_c   1.000
_cell.angle_alpha   90.00
_cell.angle_beta   90.00
_cell.angle_gamma   90.00
#
_symmetry.space_group_name_H-M   'P 1'
#
loop_
_entity.id
_entity.type
_entity.pdbx_description
1 polymer ?
#
loop_
_entity_poly.entity_id
_entity_poly.type
_entity_poly.pdbx_seq_one_letter_code
_entity_poly.pdbx_strand_id
1 'polypeptide(L)'
;MTSNLFAVMKLLESRGAYFDVRRLSPSDVTLLVTLVGRRVEIRVDEDDTIDVCVFEGDEAVELGMEAVLRALDEDTPWPMRRPPRDESVVATMLANDALVSAQTALVLFRAVVAERRGADVLAAQEPIRVEDGRNLWSVVGAGGIAMSITKLDGAIVSLTG
;
A
#
# COMPACT_ATOMS: atom_id res chain seq x y z
N MET A 1 14.64 -17.70 28.49
CA MET A 1 13.21 -17.39 28.51
C MET A 1 12.65 -17.72 27.13
N THR A 2 11.48 -18.35 27.08
CA THR A 2 10.79 -18.61 25.80
C THR A 2 10.09 -17.31 25.42
N SER A 3 10.36 -16.75 24.23
CA SER A 3 9.68 -15.53 23.79
C SER A 3 8.17 -15.74 23.77
N ASN A 4 7.43 -14.73 24.20
CA ASN A 4 5.98 -14.68 24.21
C ASN A 4 5.39 -14.94 22.82
N LEU A 5 6.08 -14.54 21.74
CA LEU A 5 5.69 -14.91 20.37
C LEU A 5 5.56 -16.43 20.20
N PHE A 6 6.58 -17.19 20.60
CA PHE A 6 6.56 -18.65 20.50
C PHE A 6 5.51 -19.27 21.43
N ALA A 7 5.28 -18.68 22.61
CA ALA A 7 4.26 -19.16 23.53
C ALA A 7 2.84 -18.99 22.94
N VAL A 8 2.57 -17.84 22.31
CA VAL A 8 1.29 -17.56 21.63
C VAL A 8 1.12 -18.49 20.42
N MET A 9 2.14 -18.66 19.58
CA MET A 9 2.06 -19.57 18.44
C MET A 9 1.72 -21.00 18.85
N LYS A 10 2.40 -21.54 19.88
CA LYS A 10 2.10 -22.87 20.41
C LYS A 10 0.68 -22.96 20.97
N LEU A 11 0.19 -21.91 21.62
CA LEU A 11 -1.19 -21.87 22.11
C LEU A 11 -2.18 -21.93 20.94
N LEU A 12 -1.98 -21.15 19.88
CA LEU A 12 -2.83 -21.16 18.69
C LEU A 12 -2.82 -22.53 18.00
N GLU A 13 -1.64 -23.11 17.81
CA GLU A 13 -1.47 -24.47 17.26
C GLU A 13 -2.17 -25.52 18.12
N SER A 14 -2.02 -25.47 19.45
CA SER A 14 -2.68 -26.40 20.37
C SER A 14 -4.21 -26.34 20.32
N ARG A 15 -4.76 -25.22 19.83
CA ARG A 15 -6.20 -24.99 19.65
C ARG A 15 -6.67 -25.26 18.22
N GLY A 16 -5.78 -25.65 17.32
CA GLY A 16 -6.09 -25.83 15.90
C GLY A 16 -6.49 -24.53 15.20
N ALA A 17 -6.09 -23.37 15.72
CA ALA A 17 -6.41 -22.08 15.12
C ALA A 17 -5.49 -21.82 13.93
N TYR A 18 -6.08 -21.40 12.80
CA TYR A 18 -5.31 -20.91 11.65
C TYR A 18 -4.88 -19.46 11.90
N PHE A 19 -3.61 -19.16 11.66
CA PHE A 19 -3.08 -17.81 11.79
C PHE A 19 -1.97 -17.53 10.77
N ASP A 20 -1.90 -16.26 10.32
CA ASP A 20 -0.79 -15.72 9.55
C ASP A 20 0.19 -15.00 10.47
N VAL A 21 1.49 -15.09 10.18
CA VAL A 21 2.52 -14.27 10.82
C VAL A 21 2.89 -13.13 9.89
N ARG A 22 2.82 -11.89 10.37
CA ARG A 22 3.14 -10.68 9.60
C ARG A 22 4.03 -9.74 10.39
N ARG A 23 4.77 -8.90 9.68
CA ARG A 23 5.54 -7.80 10.24
C ARG A 23 5.01 -6.51 9.63
N LEU A 24 4.14 -5.82 10.37
CA LEU A 24 3.48 -4.59 9.90
C LEU A 24 4.29 -3.33 10.31
N SER A 25 5.01 -3.39 11.42
CA SER A 25 6.00 -2.41 11.85
C SER A 25 7.39 -3.05 11.93
N PRO A 26 8.48 -2.28 11.83
CA PRO A 26 9.81 -2.75 12.18
C PRO A 26 9.97 -3.20 13.64
N SER A 27 9.08 -2.77 14.55
CA SER A 27 9.19 -2.97 16.00
C SER A 27 8.32 -4.09 16.57
N ASP A 28 7.51 -4.76 15.75
CA ASP A 28 6.59 -5.80 16.22
C ASP A 28 6.48 -6.98 15.24
N VAL A 29 5.95 -8.09 15.75
CA VAL A 29 5.42 -9.19 14.95
C VAL A 29 3.93 -9.32 15.26
N THR A 30 3.10 -9.34 14.22
CA THR A 30 1.66 -9.48 14.30
C THR A 30 1.24 -10.90 13.89
N LEU A 31 0.50 -11.60 14.75
CA LEU A 31 -0.22 -12.83 14.43
C LEU A 31 -1.68 -12.48 14.10
N LEU A 32 -2.12 -12.78 12.89
CA LEU A 32 -3.49 -12.56 12.44
C LEU A 32 -4.26 -13.90 12.50
N VAL A 33 -5.16 -14.03 13.46
CA VAL A 33 -6.01 -15.21 13.64
C VAL A 33 -7.38 -14.92 13.06
N THR A 34 -7.85 -15.78 12.16
CA THR A 34 -9.20 -15.67 11.59
C THR A 34 -10.07 -16.75 12.20
N LEU A 35 -11.15 -16.33 12.85
CA LEU A 35 -12.19 -17.18 13.43
C LEU A 35 -13.53 -16.77 12.81
N VAL A 36 -14.51 -17.67 12.78
CA VAL A 36 -15.83 -17.34 12.24
C VAL A 36 -16.45 -16.17 13.03
N GLY A 37 -16.76 -15.09 12.32
CA GLY A 37 -17.32 -13.83 12.83
C GLY A 37 -16.32 -12.94 13.56
N ARG A 38 -15.03 -13.34 13.60
CA ARG A 38 -14.01 -12.64 14.40
C ARG A 38 -12.63 -12.66 13.75
N ARG A 39 -12.01 -11.49 13.68
CA ARG A 39 -10.58 -11.36 13.40
C ARG A 39 -9.87 -10.99 14.69
N VAL A 40 -8.81 -11.71 15.04
CA VAL A 40 -7.97 -11.39 16.21
C VAL A 40 -6.58 -11.04 15.72
N GLU A 41 -6.09 -9.87 16.11
CA GLU A 41 -4.73 -9.42 15.88
C GLU A 41 -3.97 -9.47 17.19
N ILE A 42 -2.87 -10.25 17.23
CA ILE A 42 -2.00 -10.36 18.40
C ILE A 42 -0.65 -9.80 18.01
N ARG A 43 -0.26 -8.66 18.58
CA ARG A 43 1.04 -8.02 18.36
C ARG A 43 1.98 -8.38 19.50
N VAL A 44 3.20 -8.77 19.14
CA VAL A 44 4.30 -9.00 20.09
C VAL A 44 5.42 -8.04 19.74
N ASP A 45 5.68 -7.09 20.65
CA ASP A 45 6.70 -6.06 20.48
C ASP A 45 8.12 -6.61 20.75
N GLU A 46 9.15 -5.82 20.41
CA GLU A 46 10.56 -6.16 20.66
C GLU A 46 10.89 -6.39 22.14
N ASP A 47 10.14 -5.79 23.06
CA ASP A 47 10.26 -6.00 24.50
C ASP A 47 9.45 -7.21 25.03
N ASP A 48 8.90 -8.02 24.11
CA ASP A 48 8.09 -9.21 24.35
C ASP A 48 6.70 -8.89 24.97
N THR A 49 6.27 -7.63 24.98
CA THR A 49 4.90 -7.23 25.37
C THR A 49 3.88 -7.76 24.36
N ILE A 50 2.72 -8.22 24.86
CA ILE A 50 1.61 -8.72 24.02
C ILE A 50 0.45 -7.73 24.02
N ASP A 51 0.09 -7.25 22.84
CA ASP A 51 -1.13 -6.50 22.56
C ASP A 51 -2.14 -7.39 21.81
N VAL A 52 -3.42 -7.34 22.21
CA VAL A 52 -4.48 -8.11 21.54
C VAL A 52 -5.63 -7.20 21.12
N CYS A 53 -5.99 -7.25 19.84
CA CYS A 53 -7.16 -6.59 19.28
C CYS A 53 -8.13 -7.63 18.73
N VAL A 54 -9.42 -7.52 19.08
CA VAL A 54 -10.48 -8.40 18.57
C VAL A 54 -11.46 -7.55 17.79
N PHE A 55 -11.67 -7.93 16.54
CA PHE A 55 -12.63 -7.32 15.63
C PHE A 55 -13.77 -8.30 15.42
N GLU A 56 -15.00 -7.85 15.64
CA GLU A 56 -16.22 -8.63 15.36
C GLU A 56 -16.90 -8.05 14.12
N GLY A 57 -17.41 -8.92 13.25
CA GLY A 57 -18.05 -8.49 12.00
C GLY A 57 -18.89 -9.58 11.36
N ASP A 58 -19.69 -9.16 10.36
CA ASP A 58 -20.43 -10.06 9.48
C ASP A 58 -19.49 -10.63 8.41
N GLU A 59 -19.57 -11.94 8.16
CA GLU A 59 -18.81 -12.64 7.13
C GLU A 59 -19.64 -12.90 5.87
N ALA A 60 -20.73 -12.16 5.69
CA ALA A 60 -21.51 -12.16 4.47
C ALA A 60 -20.61 -11.90 3.24
N VAL A 61 -20.68 -12.82 2.28
CA VAL A 61 -19.91 -12.70 1.04
C VAL A 61 -20.69 -11.82 0.07
N GLU A 62 -20.18 -10.61 -0.15
CA GLU A 62 -20.61 -9.75 -1.25
C GLU A 62 -19.63 -9.87 -2.43
N LEU A 63 -20.15 -9.79 -3.66
CA LEU A 63 -19.37 -9.99 -4.89
C LEU A 63 -19.30 -8.70 -5.72
N GLY A 64 -18.17 -8.53 -6.43
CA GLY A 64 -17.98 -7.45 -7.39
C GLY A 64 -17.39 -6.17 -6.81
N MET A 65 -17.08 -5.20 -7.68
CA MET A 65 -16.39 -3.95 -7.31
C MET A 65 -17.26 -3.05 -6.41
N GLU A 66 -18.59 -3.07 -6.57
CA GLU A 66 -19.49 -2.29 -5.72
C GLU A 66 -19.41 -2.71 -4.24
N ALA A 67 -19.26 -4.01 -3.97
CA ALA A 67 -19.05 -4.51 -2.62
C ALA A 67 -17.74 -3.99 -2.00
N VAL A 68 -16.67 -3.91 -2.81
CA VAL A 68 -15.38 -3.35 -2.38
C VAL A 68 -15.52 -1.87 -2.03
N LEU A 69 -16.21 -1.08 -2.86
CA LEU A 69 -16.45 0.33 -2.59
C LEU A 69 -17.27 0.53 -1.32
N ARG A 70 -18.37 -0.22 -1.16
CA ARG A 70 -19.21 -0.18 0.05
C ARG A 70 -18.43 -0.49 1.32
N ALA A 71 -17.53 -1.49 1.27
CA ALA A 71 -16.69 -1.87 2.39
C ALA A 71 -15.63 -0.81 2.76
N LEU A 72 -15.36 0.14 1.86
CA LEU A 72 -14.36 1.20 2.02
C LEU A 72 -14.98 2.60 2.23
N ASP A 73 -16.29 2.76 2.02
CA ASP A 73 -16.98 4.05 2.19
C ASP A 73 -17.13 4.45 3.68
N GLU A 74 -17.03 5.76 3.91
CA GLU A 74 -16.51 6.43 5.13
C GLU A 74 -17.39 6.43 6.39
N ASP A 75 -18.53 5.73 6.44
CA ASP A 75 -19.41 5.75 7.62
C ASP A 75 -18.94 4.83 8.76
N THR A 76 -17.78 4.19 8.62
CA THR A 76 -17.14 3.44 9.71
C THR A 76 -16.11 4.35 10.39
N PRO A 77 -16.27 4.74 11.67
CA PRO A 77 -15.31 5.59 12.36
C PRO A 77 -13.96 4.86 12.48
N TRP A 78 -13.06 5.13 11.55
CA TRP A 78 -11.71 4.58 11.51
C TRP A 78 -10.78 5.45 12.36
N PRO A 79 -10.23 4.98 13.49
CA PRO A 79 -9.28 5.75 14.28
C PRO A 79 -7.87 5.56 13.73
N MET A 80 -7.67 5.77 12.43
CA MET A 80 -6.32 6.03 11.90
C MET A 80 -6.46 7.04 10.79
N ARG A 81 -6.29 8.33 11.14
CA ARG A 81 -5.82 9.30 10.15
C ARG A 81 -4.56 8.69 9.55
N ARG A 82 -4.66 8.23 8.30
CA ARG A 82 -3.45 7.90 7.52
C ARG A 82 -2.55 9.13 7.60
N PRO A 83 -1.23 8.98 7.84
CA PRO A 83 -0.32 10.08 7.58
C PRO A 83 -0.60 10.57 6.14
N PRO A 84 -0.52 11.89 5.88
CA PRO A 84 -0.74 12.42 4.55
C PRO A 84 0.13 11.62 3.58
N ARG A 85 -0.51 10.83 2.72
CA ARG A 85 0.21 10.08 1.69
C ARG A 85 0.67 11.11 0.67
N ASP A 86 1.95 11.09 0.36
CA ASP A 86 2.44 11.62 -0.91
C ASP A 86 1.55 11.03 -2.03
N GLU A 87 1.01 11.89 -2.89
CA GLU A 87 -0.02 11.53 -3.84
C GLU A 87 0.43 10.35 -4.71
N SER A 88 -0.14 9.18 -4.45
CA SER A 88 0.17 7.96 -5.16
C SER A 88 -0.94 7.67 -6.18
N VAL A 89 -0.61 7.67 -7.46
CA VAL A 89 -1.51 7.31 -8.56
C VAL A 89 -1.12 5.93 -9.06
N VAL A 90 -2.09 5.04 -9.24
CA VAL A 90 -1.84 3.76 -9.91
C VAL A 90 -2.30 3.92 -11.35
N ALA A 91 -1.36 3.87 -12.29
CA ALA A 91 -1.63 3.85 -13.72
C ALA A 91 -1.44 2.40 -14.22
N THR A 92 -2.54 1.69 -14.41
CA THR A 92 -2.52 0.35 -15.01
C THR A 92 -2.50 0.51 -16.53
N MET A 93 -1.40 0.14 -17.18
CA MET A 93 -1.35 0.07 -18.63
C MET A 93 -1.86 -1.29 -19.09
N LEU A 94 -2.88 -1.30 -19.95
CA LEU A 94 -3.29 -2.47 -20.72
C LEU A 94 -2.27 -2.75 -21.82
N ALA A 95 -1.03 -3.10 -21.46
CA ALA A 95 0.01 -3.47 -22.41
C ALA A 95 0.65 -4.77 -21.92
N ASN A 96 0.06 -5.87 -22.36
CA ASN A 96 0.30 -7.23 -21.90
C ASN A 96 1.74 -7.77 -22.00
N ASP A 97 2.76 -7.00 -22.39
CA ASP A 97 4.12 -7.55 -22.59
C ASP A 97 5.27 -6.51 -22.66
N ALA A 98 5.08 -5.26 -22.18
CA ALA A 98 6.14 -4.25 -22.29
C ALA A 98 6.42 -3.53 -20.97
N LEU A 99 7.63 -3.72 -20.44
CA LEU A 99 8.20 -2.87 -19.40
C LEU A 99 8.02 -1.40 -19.80
N VAL A 100 7.62 -0.56 -18.84
CA VAL A 100 7.51 0.90 -19.05
C VAL A 100 8.83 1.40 -19.64
N SER A 101 8.80 2.08 -20.79
CA SER A 101 9.97 2.70 -21.40
C SER A 101 10.23 4.10 -20.80
N ALA A 102 11.41 4.68 -21.02
CA ALA A 102 11.69 6.07 -20.62
C ALA A 102 10.71 7.07 -21.25
N GLN A 103 10.30 6.84 -22.49
CA GLN A 103 9.32 7.69 -23.19
C GLN A 103 7.92 7.51 -22.59
N THR A 104 7.54 6.28 -22.25
CA THR A 104 6.29 6.01 -21.52
C THR A 104 6.29 6.71 -20.15
N ALA A 105 7.41 6.67 -19.43
CA ALA A 105 7.57 7.34 -18.15
C ALA A 105 7.40 8.86 -18.26
N LEU A 106 7.97 9.47 -19.29
CA LEU A 106 7.80 10.89 -19.59
C LEU A 106 6.34 11.25 -19.89
N VAL A 107 5.65 10.44 -20.71
CA VAL A 107 4.24 10.64 -21.05
C VAL A 107 3.36 10.53 -19.79
N LEU A 108 3.62 9.54 -18.94
CA LEU A 108 2.92 9.37 -17.67
C LEU A 108 3.14 10.59 -16.75
N PHE A 109 4.37 11.11 -16.64
CA PHE A 109 4.64 12.33 -15.88
C PHE A 109 3.78 13.50 -16.35
N ARG A 110 3.80 13.75 -17.67
CA ARG A 110 3.05 14.86 -18.26
C ARG A 110 1.55 14.71 -18.04
N ALA A 111 1.01 13.50 -18.27
CA ALA A 111 -0.40 13.22 -18.08
C ALA A 111 -0.82 13.45 -16.62
N VAL A 112 -0.09 12.87 -15.67
CA VAL A 112 -0.40 12.99 -14.24
C VAL A 112 -0.29 14.43 -13.75
N VAL A 113 0.77 15.16 -14.11
CA VAL A 113 0.92 16.56 -13.69
C VAL A 113 -0.14 17.46 -14.34
N ALA A 114 -0.43 17.28 -15.63
CA ALA A 114 -1.48 18.07 -16.30
C ALA A 114 -2.86 17.82 -15.68
N GLU A 115 -3.20 16.56 -15.39
CA GLU A 115 -4.49 16.18 -14.81
C GLU A 115 -4.63 16.68 -13.36
N ARG A 116 -3.57 16.57 -12.55
CA ARG A 116 -3.62 16.82 -11.10
C ARG A 116 -3.25 18.24 -10.70
N ARG A 117 -2.42 18.92 -11.48
CA ARG A 117 -1.84 20.23 -11.16
C ARG A 117 -2.09 21.29 -12.25
N GLY A 118 -2.61 20.89 -13.41
CA GLY A 118 -2.92 21.79 -14.51
C GLY A 118 -1.75 22.03 -15.47
N ALA A 119 -2.07 22.58 -16.63
CA ALA A 119 -1.13 22.79 -17.72
C ALA A 119 -0.02 23.81 -17.38
N ASP A 120 -0.33 24.85 -16.59
CA ASP A 120 0.64 25.88 -16.21
C ASP A 120 1.75 25.30 -15.31
N VAL A 121 1.37 24.44 -14.37
CA VAL A 121 2.33 23.76 -13.49
C VAL A 121 3.19 22.78 -14.30
N LEU A 122 2.59 22.07 -15.27
CA LEU A 122 3.35 21.21 -16.18
C LEU A 122 4.38 22.01 -17.00
N ALA A 123 3.99 23.17 -17.53
CA ALA A 123 4.90 24.02 -18.29
C ALA A 123 6.13 24.45 -17.45
N ALA A 124 5.93 24.71 -16.15
CA ALA A 124 7.01 25.02 -15.22
C ALA A 124 7.94 23.83 -14.90
N GLN A 125 7.58 22.60 -15.28
CA GLN A 125 8.42 21.42 -15.09
C GLN A 125 9.42 21.19 -16.23
N GLU A 126 9.35 21.92 -17.34
CA GLU A 126 10.29 21.75 -18.44
C GLU A 126 11.64 22.47 -18.18
N PRO A 127 12.79 21.86 -18.49
CA PRO A 127 12.95 20.53 -19.08
C PRO A 127 12.76 19.40 -18.06
N ILE A 128 12.06 18.34 -18.45
CA ILE A 128 11.87 17.13 -17.63
C ILE A 128 13.03 16.15 -17.87
N ARG A 129 13.61 15.63 -16.78
CA ARG A 129 14.66 14.58 -16.82
C ARG A 129 14.08 13.22 -16.46
N VAL A 130 14.49 12.20 -17.19
CA VAL A 130 14.13 10.79 -16.93
C VAL A 130 15.42 10.01 -16.71
N GLU A 131 15.53 9.36 -15.56
CA GLU A 131 16.68 8.55 -15.18
C GLU A 131 16.29 7.07 -15.07
N ASP A 132 17.14 6.22 -15.63
CA ASP A 132 16.98 4.77 -15.61
C ASP A 132 17.50 4.19 -14.29
N GLY A 133 16.58 3.65 -13.48
CA GLY A 133 16.89 2.78 -12.35
C GLY A 133 16.58 1.31 -12.64
N ARG A 134 17.11 0.41 -11.81
CA ARG A 134 16.99 -1.05 -12.00
C ARG A 134 15.54 -1.52 -12.22
N ASN A 135 14.62 -1.08 -11.36
CA ASN A 135 13.19 -1.48 -11.40
C ASN A 135 12.24 -0.29 -11.55
N LEU A 136 12.77 0.93 -11.65
CA LEU A 136 11.98 2.16 -11.62
C LEU A 136 12.59 3.21 -12.55
N TRP A 137 11.74 4.07 -13.09
CA TRP A 137 12.14 5.35 -13.69
C TRP A 137 12.02 6.44 -12.63
N SER A 138 13.05 7.27 -12.52
CA SER A 138 12.97 8.53 -11.76
C SER A 138 12.74 9.65 -12.76
N VAL A 139 11.63 10.37 -12.64
CA VAL A 139 11.27 11.49 -13.52
C VAL A 139 11.22 12.77 -12.69
N VAL A 140 12.02 13.76 -13.04
CA VAL A 140 12.14 15.02 -12.28
C VAL A 140 11.94 16.20 -13.21
N GLY A 141 10.96 17.04 -12.89
CA GLY A 141 10.72 18.33 -13.53
C GLY A 141 11.62 19.43 -12.96
N ALA A 142 11.95 20.42 -13.78
CA ALA A 142 12.73 21.59 -13.36
C ALA A 142 12.04 22.40 -12.25
N GLY A 143 10.71 22.37 -12.19
CA GLY A 143 9.90 23.01 -11.15
C GLY A 143 9.78 22.22 -9.85
N GLY A 144 10.61 21.19 -9.65
CA GLY A 144 10.76 20.47 -8.38
C GLY A 144 9.84 19.26 -8.20
N ILE A 145 8.89 19.02 -9.10
CA ILE A 145 8.06 17.81 -9.03
C ILE A 145 8.89 16.61 -9.44
N ALA A 146 8.96 15.62 -8.55
CA ALA A 146 9.58 14.34 -8.83
C ALA A 146 8.54 13.21 -8.83
N MET A 147 8.80 12.20 -9.64
CA MET A 147 7.94 11.03 -9.78
C MET A 147 8.75 9.76 -9.95
N SER A 148 8.41 8.74 -9.17
CA SER A 148 8.93 7.39 -9.37
C SER A 148 7.90 6.54 -10.10
N ILE A 149 8.33 5.81 -11.14
CA ILE A 149 7.46 4.93 -11.93
C ILE A 149 8.04 3.52 -11.98
N THR A 150 7.31 2.53 -11.46
CA THR A 150 7.75 1.13 -11.53
C THR A 150 7.75 0.60 -12.98
N LYS A 151 8.77 -0.18 -13.36
CA LYS A 151 8.91 -0.77 -14.70
C LYS A 151 8.06 -2.04 -14.92
N LEU A 152 7.29 -2.47 -13.93
CA LEU A 152 6.47 -3.69 -13.98
C LEU A 152 5.22 -3.49 -14.85
N ASP A 153 4.40 -4.54 -14.99
CA ASP A 153 3.14 -4.58 -15.76
C ASP A 153 2.06 -3.56 -15.29
N GLY A 154 2.39 -2.74 -14.30
CA GLY A 154 1.64 -1.56 -13.87
C GLY A 154 2.58 -0.48 -13.34
N ALA A 155 2.29 0.78 -13.70
CA ALA A 155 3.03 1.94 -13.23
C ALA A 155 2.43 2.42 -11.90
N ILE A 156 3.13 2.19 -10.79
CA ILE A 156 2.85 2.92 -9.55
C ILE A 156 3.59 4.26 -9.66
N VAL A 157 2.84 5.34 -9.61
CA VAL A 157 3.31 6.72 -9.65
C VAL A 157 3.25 7.27 -8.24
N SER A 158 4.39 7.69 -7.70
CA SER A 158 4.44 8.48 -6.47
C SER A 158 4.88 9.88 -6.82
N LEU A 159 4.03 10.88 -6.58
CA LEU A 159 4.36 12.30 -6.76
C LEU A 159 4.96 12.83 -5.46
N THR A 160 6.13 13.45 -5.55
CA THR A 160 6.71 14.22 -4.45
C THR A 160 6.93 15.65 -4.94
N GLY A 161 6.42 16.62 -4.18
CA GLY A 161 6.44 18.05 -4.52
C GLY A 161 6.02 18.90 -3.34
#